data_AF-A0A4V5NFR7-F1
#
_entry.id   AF-A0A4V5NFR7-F1
#
_cell.length_a   1.000
_cell.length_b   1.000
_cell.length_c   1.000
_cell.angle_alpha   90.00
_cell.angle_beta   90.00
_cell.angle_gamma   90.00
#
_symmetry.space_group_name_H-M   'P 1'
#
loop_
_entity.id
_entity.type
_entity.pdbx_description
1 polymer ?
#
loop_
_entity_poly.entity_id
_entity_poly.type
_entity_poly.pdbx_seq_one_letter_code
_entity_poly.pdbx_strand_id
1 'polypeptide(L)'
;MKPAALGTANEANITNIETVVNAVLGIETNRLFTSFRGAVGRNVFLMFPPQSEEADLLMRFFHTIGAKVYSSSIPGSWRYMLNAHNKAGGVIMLHSSVYNYWQIPDLSTFLNPKFNFFQLGYRTSLSSSDPDQRKYTCTTLFPHGYVMYITDSVFAYEPRKARLLIDNFIREFGLKPSKAMETSKLAGRPGLKRWLLQLAVEHSEEDRKAKDDTRIKLFLAMDTIAPISATEPNDPPNPLPEARLVSIPPSTLPKHAQLWNDDEQKANDYIVNWFAGWACTQVTNFRRFFVIHTEVETNWKRKYAHLQVMTTDGYFDKFVRK
;
A
#
# COMPACT_ATOMS: atom_id res chain seq x y z
N MET A 1 11.86 -56.13 -7.10
CA MET A 1 10.83 -55.18 -6.60
C MET A 1 11.21 -53.79 -7.06
N LYS A 2 10.51 -53.25 -8.06
CA LYS A 2 10.64 -51.84 -8.48
C LYS A 2 9.62 -51.00 -7.69
N PRO A 3 9.98 -49.84 -7.15
CA PRO A 3 9.00 -48.91 -6.60
C PRO A 3 8.34 -48.17 -7.77
N ALA A 4 7.07 -48.44 -8.04
CA ALA A 4 6.28 -47.70 -9.01
C ALA A 4 4.86 -47.55 -8.48
N ALA A 5 4.25 -46.39 -8.81
CA ALA A 5 2.83 -46.03 -8.64
C ALA A 5 2.36 -45.27 -7.39
N LEU A 6 3.24 -44.82 -6.49
CA LEU A 6 2.80 -43.89 -5.42
C LEU A 6 2.85 -42.40 -5.82
N GLY A 7 3.73 -42.02 -6.74
CA GLY A 7 3.88 -40.62 -7.18
C GLY A 7 2.79 -40.16 -8.15
N THR A 8 2.44 -40.98 -9.13
CA THR A 8 1.53 -40.60 -10.23
C THR A 8 0.07 -40.45 -9.81
N ALA A 9 -0.40 -41.29 -8.87
CA ALA A 9 -1.76 -41.19 -8.35
C ALA A 9 -1.96 -39.95 -7.46
N ASN A 10 -0.92 -39.57 -6.70
CA ASN A 10 -0.97 -38.40 -5.84
C ASN A 10 -0.91 -37.10 -6.66
N GLU A 11 -0.08 -37.06 -7.71
CA GLU A 11 -0.02 -35.93 -8.65
C GLU A 11 -1.34 -35.74 -9.42
N ALA A 12 -1.97 -36.82 -9.89
CA ALA A 12 -3.27 -36.75 -10.56
C ALA A 12 -4.39 -36.23 -9.63
N ASN A 13 -4.36 -36.63 -8.35
CA ASN A 13 -5.35 -36.20 -7.35
C ASN A 13 -5.18 -34.71 -6.97
N ILE A 14 -3.92 -34.25 -6.84
CA ILE A 14 -3.60 -32.83 -6.62
C ILE A 14 -4.06 -31.98 -7.82
N THR A 15 -3.79 -32.43 -9.04
CA THR A 15 -4.19 -31.72 -10.27
C THR A 15 -5.72 -31.57 -10.37
N ASN A 16 -6.48 -32.62 -9.99
CA ASN A 16 -7.94 -32.57 -9.94
C ASN A 16 -8.45 -31.58 -8.88
N ILE A 17 -7.86 -31.57 -7.69
CA ILE A 17 -8.23 -30.63 -6.62
C ILE A 17 -7.93 -29.17 -7.00
N GLU A 18 -6.78 -28.90 -7.62
CA GLU A 18 -6.43 -27.56 -8.10
C GLU A 18 -7.40 -27.07 -9.18
N THR A 19 -7.82 -27.96 -10.09
CA THR A 19 -8.79 -27.63 -11.14
C THR A 19 -10.15 -27.25 -10.55
N VAL A 20 -10.63 -28.01 -9.56
CA VAL A 20 -11.89 -27.71 -8.87
C VAL A 20 -11.80 -26.41 -8.07
N VAL A 21 -10.72 -26.21 -7.32
CA VAL A 21 -10.51 -25.00 -6.51
C VAL A 21 -10.36 -23.75 -7.38
N ASN A 22 -9.72 -23.86 -8.54
CA ASN A 22 -9.68 -22.77 -9.51
C ASN A 22 -11.08 -22.47 -10.05
N ALA A 23 -11.82 -23.48 -10.50
CA ALA A 23 -13.15 -23.31 -11.06
C ALA A 23 -14.15 -22.70 -10.05
N VAL A 24 -14.08 -23.12 -8.78
CA VAL A 24 -15.03 -22.71 -7.74
C VAL A 24 -14.59 -21.42 -7.03
N LEU A 25 -13.31 -21.31 -6.66
CA LEU A 25 -12.81 -20.22 -5.82
C LEU A 25 -12.02 -19.15 -6.59
N GLY A 26 -11.73 -19.38 -7.88
CA GLY A 26 -10.90 -18.49 -8.70
C GLY A 26 -9.45 -18.43 -8.25
N ILE A 27 -8.97 -19.48 -7.57
CA ILE A 27 -7.61 -19.54 -7.03
C ILE A 27 -6.67 -20.16 -8.08
N GLU A 28 -5.64 -19.42 -8.46
CA GLU A 28 -4.54 -19.91 -9.28
C GLU A 28 -3.32 -20.21 -8.40
N THR A 29 -3.02 -21.49 -8.13
CA THR A 29 -1.95 -21.89 -7.20
C THR A 29 -0.58 -21.28 -7.54
N ASN A 30 -0.24 -21.23 -8.83
CA ASN A 30 1.02 -20.65 -9.30
C ASN A 30 1.14 -19.16 -8.93
N ARG A 31 0.02 -18.43 -8.96
CA ARG A 31 -0.03 -17.01 -8.61
C ARG A 31 0.08 -16.79 -7.10
N LEU A 32 -0.40 -17.72 -6.28
CA LEU A 32 -0.33 -17.59 -4.82
C LEU A 32 1.11 -17.56 -4.31
N PHE A 33 1.96 -18.46 -4.81
CA PHE A 33 3.34 -18.64 -4.32
C PHE A 33 4.40 -17.97 -5.20
N THR A 34 3.99 -17.10 -6.12
CA THR A 34 4.91 -16.32 -6.97
C THR A 34 4.76 -14.83 -6.66
N SER A 35 5.86 -14.18 -6.31
CA SER A 35 5.97 -12.74 -6.08
C SER A 35 6.77 -12.09 -7.22
N PHE A 36 6.70 -10.77 -7.34
CA PHE A 36 7.56 -10.01 -8.24
C PHE A 36 9.07 -10.21 -7.98
N ARG A 37 9.44 -10.70 -6.78
CA ARG A 37 10.83 -11.05 -6.42
C ARG A 37 11.15 -12.54 -6.53
N GLY A 38 10.24 -13.36 -7.05
CA GLY A 38 10.40 -14.81 -7.19
C GLY A 38 9.49 -15.62 -6.26
N ALA A 39 9.86 -16.88 -6.02
CA ALA A 39 9.04 -17.81 -5.25
C ALA A 39 8.90 -17.39 -3.78
N VAL A 40 7.73 -17.66 -3.22
CA VAL A 40 7.37 -17.39 -1.84
C VAL A 40 7.22 -18.70 -1.08
N GLY A 41 7.54 -18.72 0.22
CA GLY A 41 7.39 -19.91 1.05
C GLY A 41 5.95 -20.44 1.06
N ARG A 42 5.81 -21.77 1.16
CA ARG A 42 4.51 -22.46 1.26
C ARG A 42 3.89 -22.37 2.66
N ASN A 43 3.82 -21.17 3.20
CA ASN A 43 3.11 -20.87 4.45
C ASN A 43 1.86 -20.07 4.08
N VAL A 44 0.71 -20.43 4.62
CA VAL A 44 -0.56 -19.77 4.33
C VAL A 44 -1.20 -19.33 5.63
N PHE A 45 -1.63 -18.07 5.71
CA PHE A 45 -2.43 -17.56 6.81
C PHE A 45 -3.85 -17.26 6.32
N LEU A 46 -4.84 -17.84 6.99
CA LEU A 46 -6.26 -17.62 6.71
C LEU A 46 -6.83 -16.66 7.76
N MET A 47 -7.18 -15.45 7.34
CA MET A 47 -7.90 -14.47 8.14
C MET A 47 -9.38 -14.51 7.79
N PHE A 48 -10.09 -15.48 8.36
CA PHE A 48 -11.49 -15.78 8.10
C PHE A 48 -12.31 -15.68 9.38
N PRO A 49 -13.63 -15.42 9.27
CA PRO A 49 -14.54 -15.55 10.40
C PRO A 49 -14.42 -16.96 11.03
N PRO A 50 -14.56 -17.08 12.37
CA PRO A 50 -14.58 -18.38 13.02
C PRO A 50 -15.68 -19.27 12.42
N GLN A 51 -15.40 -20.58 12.31
CA GLN A 51 -16.36 -21.59 11.85
C GLN A 51 -16.88 -21.38 10.39
N SER A 52 -16.11 -20.71 9.52
CA SER A 52 -16.49 -20.65 8.11
C SER A 52 -16.14 -21.96 7.38
N GLU A 53 -17.12 -22.53 6.67
CA GLU A 53 -16.92 -23.69 5.81
C GLU A 53 -15.84 -23.43 4.74
N GLU A 54 -15.73 -22.18 4.29
CA GLU A 54 -14.69 -21.72 3.37
C GLU A 54 -13.28 -21.90 3.95
N ALA A 55 -13.08 -21.58 5.24
CA ALA A 55 -11.79 -21.77 5.88
C ALA A 55 -11.42 -23.26 5.97
N ASP A 56 -12.39 -24.12 6.29
CA ASP A 56 -12.17 -25.57 6.37
C ASP A 56 -11.80 -26.17 5.00
N LEU A 57 -12.48 -25.75 3.93
CA LEU A 57 -12.17 -26.15 2.57
C LEU A 57 -10.74 -25.71 2.17
N LEU A 58 -10.39 -24.45 2.44
CA LEU A 58 -9.06 -23.91 2.15
C LEU A 58 -7.97 -24.61 2.96
N MET A 59 -8.21 -24.89 4.24
CA MET A 59 -7.25 -25.63 5.07
C MET A 59 -6.96 -27.00 4.46
N ARG A 60 -7.98 -27.76 4.07
CA ARG A 60 -7.82 -29.07 3.41
C ARG A 60 -7.05 -28.94 2.10
N PHE A 61 -7.42 -27.98 1.26
CA PHE A 61 -6.75 -27.70 0.00
C PHE A 61 -5.25 -27.42 0.20
N PHE A 62 -4.92 -26.49 1.09
CA PHE A 62 -3.54 -26.09 1.33
C PHE A 62 -2.70 -27.21 1.96
N HIS A 63 -3.29 -28.04 2.82
CA HIS A 63 -2.62 -29.23 3.34
C HIS A 63 -2.32 -30.26 2.23
N THR A 64 -3.24 -30.47 1.30
CA THR A 64 -3.05 -31.39 0.15
C THR A 64 -1.86 -30.97 -0.73
N ILE A 65 -1.65 -29.67 -0.94
CA ILE A 65 -0.50 -29.15 -1.70
C ILE A 65 0.78 -28.99 -0.84
N GLY A 66 0.77 -29.50 0.39
CA GLY A 66 1.92 -29.51 1.29
C GLY A 66 2.28 -28.14 1.90
N ALA A 67 1.33 -27.21 1.96
CA ALA A 67 1.53 -25.91 2.62
C ALA A 67 1.25 -26.00 4.13
N LYS A 68 1.98 -25.18 4.90
CA LYS A 68 1.72 -24.99 6.34
C LYS A 68 0.64 -23.93 6.51
N VAL A 69 -0.48 -24.29 7.13
CA VAL A 69 -1.64 -23.41 7.27
C VAL A 69 -1.75 -22.88 8.69
N TYR A 70 -1.99 -21.59 8.80
CA TYR A 70 -2.27 -20.83 10.01
C TYR A 70 -3.64 -20.17 9.88
N SER A 71 -4.33 -19.92 10.99
CA SER A 71 -5.67 -19.34 10.96
C SER A 71 -5.88 -18.33 12.09
N SER A 72 -6.67 -17.28 11.83
CA SER A 72 -7.16 -16.33 12.84
C SER A 72 -7.99 -16.99 13.95
N SER A 73 -8.51 -18.20 13.73
CA SER A 73 -9.21 -18.99 14.75
C SER A 73 -8.29 -19.49 15.88
N ILE A 74 -6.96 -19.51 15.65
CA ILE A 74 -5.98 -19.95 16.65
C ILE A 74 -5.28 -18.70 17.24
N PRO A 75 -5.51 -18.36 18.52
CA PRO A 75 -4.85 -17.22 19.15
C PRO A 75 -3.32 -17.29 19.04
N GLY A 76 -2.70 -16.17 18.67
CA GLY A 76 -1.24 -16.05 18.56
C GLY A 76 -0.62 -16.57 17.25
N SER A 77 -1.39 -17.27 16.40
CA SER A 77 -0.93 -17.81 15.11
C SER A 77 -0.37 -16.73 14.18
N TRP A 78 -0.97 -15.54 14.18
CA TRP A 78 -0.55 -14.39 13.37
C TRP A 78 0.89 -13.99 13.70
N ARG A 79 1.16 -13.79 14.99
CA ARG A 79 2.49 -13.37 15.46
C ARG A 79 3.51 -14.51 15.38
N TYR A 80 3.06 -15.75 15.53
CA TYR A 80 3.89 -16.92 15.29
C TYR A 80 4.36 -17.00 13.83
N MET A 81 3.46 -16.79 12.86
CA MET A 81 3.82 -16.77 11.43
C MET A 81 4.84 -15.68 11.14
N LEU A 82 4.65 -14.48 11.71
CA LEU A 82 5.61 -13.39 11.57
C LEU A 82 7.00 -13.80 12.04
N ASN A 83 7.11 -14.41 13.22
CA ASN A 83 8.40 -14.76 13.83
C ASN A 83 9.07 -15.98 13.18
N ALA A 84 8.32 -17.06 13.00
CA ALA A 84 8.83 -18.33 12.50
C ALA A 84 9.16 -18.29 11.00
N HIS A 85 8.49 -17.42 10.24
CA HIS A 85 8.56 -17.42 8.78
C HIS A 85 8.92 -16.08 8.15
N ASN A 86 9.44 -15.11 8.92
CA ASN A 86 9.98 -13.85 8.38
C ASN A 86 11.06 -14.07 7.28
N LYS A 87 11.76 -15.20 7.34
CA LYS A 87 12.79 -15.56 6.36
C LYS A 87 12.18 -16.08 5.04
N ALA A 88 11.20 -16.98 5.12
CA ALA A 88 10.63 -17.70 3.97
C ALA A 88 9.41 -17.01 3.35
N GLY A 89 8.72 -16.12 4.08
CA GLY A 89 7.49 -15.49 3.60
C GLY A 89 6.28 -16.42 3.59
N GLY A 90 5.23 -16.01 2.88
CA GLY A 90 4.01 -16.79 2.75
C GLY A 90 2.90 -16.10 1.97
N VAL A 91 1.72 -16.68 2.07
CA VAL A 91 0.47 -16.17 1.50
C VAL A 91 -0.45 -15.81 2.65
N ILE A 92 -1.11 -14.65 2.57
CA ILE A 92 -2.08 -14.17 3.54
C ILE A 92 -3.39 -14.02 2.79
N MET A 93 -4.39 -14.82 3.17
CA MET A 93 -5.71 -14.80 2.56
C MET A 93 -6.71 -14.18 3.54
N LEU A 94 -7.37 -13.13 3.09
CA LEU A 94 -8.36 -12.38 3.83
C LEU A 94 -9.73 -12.73 3.30
N HIS A 95 -10.68 -13.01 4.18
CA HIS A 95 -12.07 -13.11 3.79
C HIS A 95 -12.62 -11.75 3.34
N SER A 96 -13.62 -11.74 2.46
CA SER A 96 -14.21 -10.51 1.90
C SER A 96 -14.80 -9.56 2.95
N SER A 97 -15.18 -10.08 4.12
CA SER A 97 -15.64 -9.28 5.27
C SER A 97 -14.53 -8.51 5.99
N VAL A 98 -13.26 -8.78 5.69
CA VAL A 98 -12.11 -8.11 6.32
C VAL A 98 -11.72 -6.89 5.49
N TYR A 99 -12.25 -5.72 5.88
CA TYR A 99 -11.91 -4.43 5.27
C TYR A 99 -11.21 -3.46 6.23
N ASN A 100 -11.21 -3.77 7.54
CA ASN A 100 -10.59 -2.95 8.58
C ASN A 100 -9.06 -3.14 8.64
N TYR A 101 -8.37 -2.93 7.52
CA TYR A 101 -6.92 -3.16 7.41
C TYR A 101 -6.12 -2.36 8.46
N TRP A 102 -6.62 -1.19 8.87
CA TRP A 102 -6.00 -0.35 9.90
C TRP A 102 -5.96 -0.99 11.30
N GLN A 103 -6.79 -2.01 11.56
CA GLN A 103 -6.85 -2.71 12.84
C GLN A 103 -6.04 -4.00 12.85
N ILE A 104 -5.55 -4.47 11.70
CA ILE A 104 -4.79 -5.72 11.62
C ILE A 104 -3.42 -5.50 12.29
N PRO A 105 -3.12 -6.13 13.43
CA PRO A 105 -1.89 -5.85 14.17
C PRO A 105 -0.65 -6.12 13.32
N ASP A 106 0.36 -5.26 13.42
CA ASP A 106 1.64 -5.41 12.72
C ASP A 106 1.55 -5.53 11.18
N LEU A 107 0.42 -5.17 10.57
CA LEU A 107 0.19 -5.36 9.12
C LEU A 107 1.32 -4.75 8.28
N SER A 108 1.77 -3.54 8.60
CA SER A 108 2.88 -2.87 7.92
C SER A 108 4.17 -3.70 7.85
N THR A 109 4.42 -4.58 8.83
CA THR A 109 5.57 -5.50 8.85
C THR A 109 5.42 -6.62 7.82
N PHE A 110 4.19 -7.08 7.58
CA PHE A 110 3.87 -8.08 6.56
C PHE A 110 3.84 -7.50 5.14
N LEU A 111 3.76 -6.18 4.95
CA LEU A 111 3.80 -5.52 3.63
C LEU A 111 5.20 -5.55 2.96
N ASN A 112 6.06 -6.50 3.34
CA ASN A 112 7.33 -6.76 2.67
C ASN A 112 7.14 -7.72 1.48
N PRO A 113 8.05 -7.74 0.48
CA PRO A 113 7.91 -8.52 -0.76
C PRO A 113 7.76 -10.04 -0.61
N LYS A 114 7.99 -10.57 0.60
CA LYS A 114 7.92 -12.00 0.90
C LYS A 114 6.52 -12.48 1.25
N PHE A 115 5.53 -11.61 1.38
CA PHE A 115 4.15 -12.04 1.69
C PHE A 115 3.19 -11.65 0.58
N ASN A 116 2.52 -12.61 -0.05
CA ASN A 116 1.47 -12.29 -1.00
C ASN A 116 0.13 -12.16 -0.29
N PHE A 117 -0.66 -11.14 -0.63
CA PHE A 117 -1.97 -10.93 -0.04
C PHE A 117 -3.06 -11.18 -1.06
N PHE A 118 -4.11 -11.87 -0.64
CA PHE A 118 -5.29 -12.12 -1.45
C PHE A 118 -6.54 -11.92 -0.61
N GLN A 119 -7.58 -11.42 -1.25
CA GLN A 119 -8.92 -11.35 -0.69
C GLN A 119 -9.81 -12.34 -1.42
N LEU A 120 -10.57 -13.11 -0.65
CA LEU A 120 -11.40 -14.18 -1.14
C LEU A 120 -12.85 -13.95 -0.74
N GLY A 121 -13.76 -14.07 -1.70
CA GLY A 121 -15.20 -14.02 -1.46
C GLY A 121 -15.99 -13.58 -2.70
N TYR A 122 -17.30 -13.41 -2.52
CA TYR A 122 -18.20 -12.99 -3.58
C TYR A 122 -18.00 -11.52 -3.95
N ARG A 123 -17.83 -11.24 -5.24
CA ARG A 123 -18.02 -9.88 -5.76
C ARG A 123 -19.49 -9.70 -6.12
N THR A 124 -20.15 -8.78 -5.42
CA THR A 124 -21.41 -8.22 -5.89
C THR A 124 -21.05 -7.22 -6.98
N SER A 125 -21.27 -7.58 -8.25
CA SER A 125 -21.19 -6.60 -9.32
C SER A 125 -22.38 -5.66 -9.18
N LEU A 126 -22.12 -4.37 -8.94
CA LEU A 126 -23.18 -3.35 -8.87
C LEU A 126 -23.91 -3.15 -10.22
N SER A 127 -23.35 -3.69 -11.31
CA SER A 127 -23.88 -3.54 -12.68
C SER A 127 -24.55 -4.80 -13.26
N SER A 128 -24.58 -5.92 -12.53
CA SER A 128 -25.26 -7.12 -13.01
C SER A 128 -26.72 -7.10 -12.53
N SER A 129 -27.64 -6.86 -13.46
CA SER A 129 -29.08 -7.11 -13.31
C SER A 129 -29.44 -8.60 -13.13
N ASP A 130 -28.43 -9.48 -13.13
CA ASP A 130 -28.55 -10.93 -13.00
C ASP A 130 -28.17 -11.37 -11.58
N PRO A 131 -29.13 -11.80 -10.73
CA PRO A 131 -28.89 -12.26 -9.36
C PRO A 131 -27.99 -13.50 -9.27
N ASP A 132 -27.88 -14.28 -10.36
CA ASP A 132 -27.18 -15.57 -10.41
C ASP A 132 -25.68 -15.46 -10.73
N GLN A 133 -25.15 -14.26 -11.01
CA GLN A 133 -23.73 -14.06 -11.31
C GLN A 133 -22.89 -13.66 -10.09
N ARG A 134 -23.18 -14.22 -8.91
CA ARG A 134 -22.27 -14.13 -7.75
C ARG A 134 -21.02 -14.96 -8.02
N LYS A 135 -20.09 -14.40 -8.79
CA LYS A 135 -18.79 -15.02 -9.01
C LYS A 135 -17.95 -14.88 -7.74
N TYR A 136 -17.53 -16.02 -7.21
CA TYR A 136 -16.52 -16.06 -6.17
C TYR A 136 -15.17 -15.67 -6.77
N THR A 137 -14.44 -14.76 -6.13
CA THR A 137 -13.21 -14.18 -6.70
C THR A 137 -12.06 -14.18 -5.71
N CYS A 138 -10.87 -14.42 -6.24
CA CYS A 138 -9.60 -14.24 -5.55
C CYS A 138 -8.91 -12.97 -6.08
N THR A 139 -8.97 -11.89 -5.31
CA THR A 139 -8.40 -10.59 -5.69
C THR A 139 -7.05 -10.40 -5.01
N THR A 140 -6.01 -9.99 -5.75
CA THR A 140 -4.72 -9.65 -5.13
C THR A 140 -4.85 -8.34 -4.36
N LEU A 141 -4.37 -8.34 -3.12
CA LEU A 141 -4.15 -7.16 -2.31
C LEU A 141 -2.65 -6.89 -2.19
N PHE A 142 -2.30 -5.64 -1.92
CA PHE A 142 -0.96 -5.14 -1.70
C PHE A 142 0.08 -5.66 -2.73
N PRO A 143 -0.16 -5.50 -4.05
CA PRO A 143 0.64 -6.18 -5.07
C PRO A 143 2.10 -5.70 -5.08
N HIS A 144 2.34 -4.42 -5.28
CA HIS A 144 3.67 -3.83 -5.42
C HIS A 144 3.65 -2.31 -5.21
N GLY A 145 4.86 -1.74 -5.11
CA GLY A 145 5.12 -0.31 -5.00
C GLY A 145 4.50 0.38 -3.78
N TYR A 146 4.51 1.71 -3.76
CA TYR A 146 4.14 2.46 -2.56
C TYR A 146 3.59 3.86 -2.80
N VAL A 147 2.83 4.36 -1.84
CA VAL A 147 2.47 5.78 -1.78
C VAL A 147 3.17 6.43 -0.60
N MET A 148 3.88 7.53 -0.85
CA MET A 148 4.55 8.30 0.20
C MET A 148 3.82 9.62 0.41
N TYR A 149 3.11 9.72 1.53
CA TYR A 149 2.54 10.97 2.01
C TYR A 149 3.61 11.76 2.78
N ILE A 150 3.93 12.96 2.31
CA ILE A 150 4.83 13.88 3.01
C ILE A 150 3.95 14.93 3.71
N THR A 151 4.06 15.01 5.03
CA THR A 151 3.27 15.98 5.83
C THR A 151 3.69 17.41 5.55
N ASP A 152 2.77 18.34 5.82
CA ASP A 152 2.98 19.77 5.61
C ASP A 152 4.14 20.29 6.45
N SER A 153 4.28 19.82 7.69
CA SER A 153 5.41 20.17 8.57
C SER A 153 6.76 19.84 7.93
N VAL A 154 6.89 18.76 7.17
CA VAL A 154 8.15 18.44 6.48
C VAL A 154 8.46 19.45 5.38
N PHE A 155 7.46 19.88 4.62
CA PHE A 155 7.63 20.91 3.60
C PHE A 155 7.89 22.30 4.21
N ALA A 156 7.21 22.64 5.32
CA ALA A 156 7.32 23.92 5.98
C ALA A 156 8.65 24.08 6.73
N TYR A 157 9.05 23.07 7.51
CA TYR A 157 10.17 23.16 8.45
C TYR A 157 11.45 22.46 8.00
N GLU A 158 11.34 21.43 7.15
CA GLU A 158 12.49 20.67 6.66
C GLU A 158 12.61 20.70 5.12
N PRO A 159 12.57 21.87 4.44
CA PRO A 159 12.48 21.94 2.98
C PRO A 159 13.66 21.27 2.26
N ARG A 160 14.86 21.27 2.87
CA ARG A 160 16.03 20.53 2.34
C ARG A 160 15.80 19.02 2.36
N LYS A 161 15.26 18.46 3.45
CA LYS A 161 14.97 17.02 3.54
C LYS A 161 13.80 16.65 2.63
N ALA A 162 12.77 17.49 2.56
CA ALA A 162 11.65 17.33 1.63
C ALA A 162 12.14 17.22 0.17
N ARG A 163 13.06 18.11 -0.23
CA ARG A 163 13.72 18.07 -1.54
C ARG A 163 14.45 16.75 -1.75
N LEU A 164 15.26 16.33 -0.78
CA LEU A 164 16.00 15.06 -0.89
C LEU A 164 15.08 13.84 -1.04
N LEU A 165 13.91 13.84 -0.39
CA LEU A 165 12.92 12.76 -0.54
C LEU A 165 12.39 12.69 -1.97
N ILE A 166 12.05 13.86 -2.54
CA ILE A 166 11.57 14.01 -3.91
C ILE A 166 12.66 13.60 -4.91
N ASP A 167 13.89 14.08 -4.74
CA ASP A 167 15.01 13.75 -5.59
C ASP A 167 15.33 12.24 -5.55
N ASN A 168 15.27 11.61 -4.36
CA ASN A 168 15.41 10.17 -4.22
C ASN A 168 14.27 9.42 -4.94
N PHE A 169 13.02 9.89 -4.79
CA PHE A 169 11.87 9.30 -5.46
C PHE A 169 12.02 9.37 -7.00
N ILE A 170 12.44 10.51 -7.53
CA ILE A 170 12.72 10.68 -8.97
C ILE A 170 13.83 9.75 -9.43
N ARG A 171 14.91 9.63 -8.64
CA ARG A 171 16.03 8.73 -8.95
C ARG A 171 15.61 7.27 -8.99
N GLU A 172 14.80 6.83 -8.03
CA GLU A 172 14.36 5.44 -7.91
C GLU A 172 13.42 5.02 -9.05
N PHE A 173 12.51 5.90 -9.47
CA PHE A 173 11.48 5.59 -10.47
C PHE A 173 11.69 6.23 -11.85
N GLY A 174 12.80 6.94 -12.06
CA GLY A 174 13.09 7.71 -13.27
C GLY A 174 12.07 8.83 -13.52
N LEU A 175 12.00 9.39 -14.73
CA LEU A 175 10.95 10.36 -15.17
C LEU A 175 10.09 9.84 -16.35
N LYS A 176 10.51 8.74 -17.01
CA LYS A 176 9.88 8.23 -18.23
C LYS A 176 8.83 7.15 -17.93
N PRO A 177 7.66 7.17 -18.59
CA PRO A 177 6.60 6.15 -18.45
C PRO A 177 7.17 4.74 -18.47
N SER A 178 7.00 4.00 -17.38
CA SER A 178 7.43 2.60 -17.25
C SER A 178 6.51 1.86 -16.30
N LYS A 179 6.49 0.53 -16.35
CA LYS A 179 5.75 -0.28 -15.34
C LYS A 179 6.16 0.05 -13.91
N ALA A 180 7.40 0.51 -13.66
CA ALA A 180 7.83 0.95 -12.34
C ALA A 180 7.11 2.25 -11.89
N MET A 181 6.70 3.12 -12.82
CA MET A 181 5.98 4.37 -12.53
C MET A 181 4.55 4.16 -12.02
N GLU A 182 3.83 3.17 -12.56
CA GLU A 182 2.46 2.89 -12.14
C GLU A 182 2.40 2.39 -10.69
N THR A 183 3.53 1.92 -10.17
CA THR A 183 3.57 1.26 -8.87
C THR A 183 3.80 2.21 -7.70
N SER A 184 4.29 3.44 -7.92
CA SER A 184 4.61 4.32 -6.79
C SER A 184 4.22 5.78 -7.01
N LYS A 185 3.73 6.43 -5.95
CA LYS A 185 3.25 7.83 -5.99
C LYS A 185 3.68 8.62 -4.77
N LEU A 186 3.83 9.93 -4.94
CA LEU A 186 3.85 10.89 -3.84
C LEU A 186 2.43 11.36 -3.54
N ALA A 187 2.16 11.69 -2.29
CA ALA A 187 0.93 12.31 -1.84
C ALA A 187 1.28 13.49 -0.93
N GLY A 188 0.42 14.50 -0.92
CA GLY A 188 0.53 15.64 -0.02
C GLY A 188 -0.78 16.39 0.09
N ARG A 189 -0.74 17.59 0.67
CA ARG A 189 -1.95 18.38 0.90
C ARG A 189 -2.74 18.73 -0.35
N PRO A 190 -4.04 19.04 -0.19
CA PRO A 190 -4.78 19.73 -1.23
C PRO A 190 -4.07 21.00 -1.67
N GLY A 191 -3.90 21.15 -2.99
CA GLY A 191 -3.24 22.31 -3.58
C GLY A 191 -1.73 22.40 -3.28
N LEU A 192 -1.07 21.26 -3.01
CA LEU A 192 0.35 21.20 -2.62
C LEU A 192 1.26 22.08 -3.48
N LYS A 193 1.20 21.98 -4.81
CA LYS A 193 2.06 22.77 -5.71
C LYS A 193 1.88 24.28 -5.52
N ARG A 194 0.63 24.74 -5.41
CA ARG A 194 0.31 26.15 -5.21
C ARG A 194 0.82 26.63 -3.84
N TRP A 195 0.65 25.81 -2.81
CA TRP A 195 1.13 26.12 -1.48
C TRP A 195 2.67 26.15 -1.41
N LEU A 196 3.37 25.21 -2.06
CA LEU A 196 4.84 25.24 -2.14
C LEU A 196 5.36 26.48 -2.87
N LEU A 197 4.68 26.93 -3.92
CA LEU A 197 5.01 28.17 -4.61
C LEU A 197 4.83 29.39 -3.68
N GLN A 198 3.73 29.43 -2.94
CA GLN A 198 3.48 30.49 -1.95
C GLN A 198 4.59 30.54 -0.88
N LEU A 199 4.94 29.39 -0.30
CA LEU A 199 6.04 29.30 0.67
C LEU A 199 7.39 29.77 0.09
N ALA A 200 7.63 29.52 -1.20
CA ALA A 200 8.85 29.98 -1.86
C ALA A 200 8.87 31.51 -2.02
N VAL A 201 7.74 32.10 -2.44
CA VAL A 201 7.59 33.56 -2.60
C VAL A 201 7.73 34.28 -1.25
N GLU A 202 7.01 33.83 -0.21
CA GLU A 202 7.05 34.43 1.13
C GLU A 202 8.47 34.45 1.69
N HIS A 203 9.19 33.33 1.59
CA HIS A 203 10.57 33.23 2.06
C HIS A 203 11.55 34.11 1.27
N SER A 204 11.34 34.26 -0.05
CA SER A 204 12.19 35.10 -0.90
C SER A 204 12.09 36.60 -0.57
N GLU A 205 10.92 37.04 -0.09
CA GLU A 205 10.72 38.41 0.38
C GLU A 205 11.35 38.67 1.75
N GLU A 206 11.31 37.68 2.64
CA GLU A 206 11.91 37.75 3.99
C GLU A 206 13.46 37.72 3.94
N ASP A 207 14.04 36.88 3.09
CA ASP A 207 15.48 36.60 3.04
C ASP A 207 16.16 37.06 1.74
N ARG A 208 16.08 38.37 1.44
CA ARG A 208 16.67 39.02 0.23
C ARG A 208 18.18 38.77 -0.01
N LYS A 209 18.90 38.15 0.94
CA LYS A 209 20.34 37.83 0.86
C LYS A 209 20.63 36.33 0.65
N ALA A 210 19.64 35.44 0.72
CA ALA A 210 19.85 34.00 0.58
C ALA A 210 20.02 33.63 -0.90
N LYS A 211 21.26 33.35 -1.33
CA LYS A 211 21.57 32.87 -2.69
C LYS A 211 21.09 31.45 -2.99
N ASP A 212 20.62 30.71 -2.00
CA ASP A 212 20.24 29.31 -2.13
C ASP A 212 18.75 29.10 -1.81
N ASP A 213 17.91 29.30 -2.82
CA ASP A 213 16.46 29.16 -2.66
C ASP A 213 16.04 27.68 -2.66
N THR A 214 16.22 27.06 -1.50
CA THR A 214 15.83 25.66 -1.26
C THR A 214 14.34 25.43 -1.56
N ARG A 215 13.48 26.43 -1.27
CA ARG A 215 12.03 26.32 -1.45
C ARG A 215 11.63 26.42 -2.93
N ILE A 216 12.25 27.31 -3.70
CA ILE A 216 12.10 27.31 -5.17
C ILE A 216 12.57 25.98 -5.75
N LYS A 217 13.74 25.49 -5.33
CA LYS A 217 14.25 24.21 -5.84
C LYS A 217 13.33 23.03 -5.48
N LEU A 218 12.72 23.06 -4.30
CA LEU A 218 11.70 22.10 -3.87
C LEU A 218 10.45 22.18 -4.75
N PHE A 219 9.94 23.38 -5.00
CA PHE A 219 8.81 23.60 -5.91
C PHE A 219 9.12 23.06 -7.32
N LEU A 220 10.29 23.38 -7.89
CA LEU A 220 10.71 22.90 -9.21
C LEU A 220 10.82 21.37 -9.26
N ALA A 221 11.33 20.75 -8.19
CA ALA A 221 11.40 19.30 -8.09
C ALA A 221 9.99 18.66 -8.05
N MET A 222 9.03 19.29 -7.36
CA MET A 222 7.64 18.84 -7.35
C MET A 222 6.96 19.03 -8.72
N ASP A 223 7.23 20.15 -9.40
CA ASP A 223 6.73 20.40 -10.75
C ASP A 223 7.26 19.38 -11.77
N THR A 224 8.48 18.88 -11.56
CA THR A 224 9.05 17.78 -12.36
C THR A 224 8.27 16.46 -12.19
N ILE A 225 7.71 16.20 -11.00
CA ILE A 225 6.92 14.99 -10.71
C ILE A 225 5.50 15.08 -11.29
N ALA A 226 4.90 16.25 -11.20
CA ALA A 226 3.54 16.52 -11.68
C ALA A 226 3.53 17.82 -12.48
N PRO A 227 3.99 17.78 -13.74
CA PRO A 227 4.01 18.98 -14.58
C PRO A 227 2.59 19.46 -14.87
N ILE A 228 2.45 20.72 -15.27
CA ILE A 228 1.13 21.29 -15.61
C ILE A 228 0.41 20.48 -16.70
N SER A 229 1.16 19.87 -17.62
CA SER A 229 0.62 18.96 -18.64
C SER A 229 -0.01 17.67 -18.08
N ALA A 230 0.29 17.33 -16.82
CA ALA A 230 -0.31 16.19 -16.11
C ALA A 230 -1.48 16.63 -15.21
N THR A 231 -2.14 17.75 -15.54
CA THR A 231 -3.33 18.25 -14.85
C THR A 231 -4.60 17.83 -15.60
N GLU A 232 -5.63 17.44 -14.87
CA GLU A 232 -6.97 17.16 -15.39
C GLU A 232 -7.55 18.41 -16.08
N PRO A 233 -7.84 18.35 -17.39
CA PRO A 233 -8.40 19.48 -18.12
C PRO A 233 -9.76 19.93 -17.58
N ASN A 234 -10.55 18.97 -17.08
CA ASN A 234 -11.92 19.19 -16.62
C ASN A 234 -12.02 19.49 -15.12
N ASP A 235 -10.93 19.32 -14.36
CA ASP A 235 -10.87 19.58 -12.91
C ASP A 235 -9.49 20.11 -12.46
N PRO A 236 -9.00 21.21 -13.06
CA PRO A 236 -7.74 21.82 -12.64
C PRO A 236 -7.87 22.42 -11.21
N PRO A 237 -6.85 22.32 -10.35
CA PRO A 237 -5.47 21.88 -10.61
C PRO A 237 -5.20 20.42 -10.25
N ASN A 238 -6.21 19.53 -10.26
CA ASN A 238 -6.01 18.13 -9.88
C ASN A 238 -5.17 17.41 -10.95
N PRO A 239 -4.17 16.61 -10.57
CA PRO A 239 -3.35 15.87 -11.50
C PRO A 239 -4.12 14.66 -12.03
N LEU A 240 -3.77 14.22 -13.24
CA LEU A 240 -4.33 13.02 -13.88
C LEU A 240 -4.18 11.79 -12.97
N PRO A 241 -5.07 10.79 -13.02
CA PRO A 241 -4.91 9.51 -12.33
C PRO A 241 -3.58 8.81 -12.61
N GLU A 242 -2.95 9.05 -13.76
CA GLU A 242 -1.65 8.50 -14.15
C GLU A 242 -0.48 9.32 -13.60
N ALA A 243 -0.75 10.50 -13.05
CA ALA A 243 0.28 11.34 -12.44
C ALA A 243 0.87 10.69 -11.19
N ARG A 244 2.12 11.09 -10.92
CA ARG A 244 2.92 10.62 -9.79
C ARG A 244 2.62 11.34 -8.49
N LEU A 245 1.74 12.34 -8.53
CA LEU A 245 1.25 13.06 -7.38
C LEU A 245 -0.21 12.71 -7.19
N VAL A 246 -0.54 12.18 -6.02
CA VAL A 246 -1.90 12.15 -5.51
C VAL A 246 -2.17 13.54 -4.94
N SER A 247 -2.86 14.37 -5.71
CA SER A 247 -3.43 15.61 -5.16
C SER A 247 -4.83 15.32 -4.67
N ILE A 248 -5.10 15.80 -3.47
CA ILE A 248 -6.43 15.74 -2.89
C ILE A 248 -7.18 16.98 -3.38
N PRO A 249 -8.38 16.86 -3.97
CA PRO A 249 -9.16 18.03 -4.34
C PRO A 249 -9.41 18.90 -3.10
N PRO A 250 -9.24 20.23 -3.16
CA PRO A 250 -9.51 21.12 -2.03
C PRO A 250 -10.94 20.97 -1.49
N SER A 251 -11.90 20.63 -2.35
CA SER A 251 -13.29 20.33 -1.98
C SER A 251 -13.45 19.10 -1.08
N THR A 252 -12.51 18.15 -1.13
CA THR A 252 -12.53 16.95 -0.27
C THR A 252 -12.11 17.28 1.17
N LEU A 253 -11.20 18.24 1.34
CA LEU A 253 -10.67 18.65 2.64
C LEU A 253 -10.72 20.18 2.81
N PRO A 254 -11.90 20.81 2.76
CA PRO A 254 -12.01 22.27 2.68
C PRO A 254 -11.51 22.97 3.96
N LYS A 255 -11.61 22.30 5.11
CA LYS A 255 -11.16 22.82 6.41
C LYS A 255 -9.65 22.77 6.61
N HIS A 256 -8.92 22.04 5.75
CA HIS A 256 -7.50 21.79 5.97
C HIS A 256 -6.65 23.06 5.96
N ALA A 257 -6.91 23.98 5.02
CA ALA A 257 -6.15 25.22 4.92
C ALA A 257 -6.34 26.12 6.15
N GLN A 258 -7.56 26.21 6.65
CA GLN A 258 -7.86 26.94 7.88
C GLN A 258 -7.19 26.28 9.09
N LEU A 259 -7.33 24.96 9.23
CA LEU A 259 -6.70 24.22 10.32
C LEU A 259 -5.18 24.41 10.32
N TRP A 260 -4.53 24.44 9.16
CA TRP A 260 -3.08 24.66 9.09
C TRP A 260 -2.66 26.01 9.70
N ASN A 261 -3.46 27.05 9.49
CA ASN A 261 -3.17 28.38 10.07
C ASN A 261 -3.52 28.46 11.56
N ASP A 262 -4.54 27.72 12.00
CA ASP A 262 -5.03 27.77 13.39
C ASP A 262 -4.25 26.82 14.33
N ASP A 263 -3.97 25.61 13.86
CA ASP A 263 -3.36 24.51 14.61
C ASP A 263 -2.79 23.45 13.64
N GLU A 264 -1.48 23.56 13.35
CA GLU A 264 -0.78 22.69 12.41
C GLU A 264 -0.86 21.20 12.77
N GLN A 265 -0.85 20.86 14.07
CA GLN A 265 -0.95 19.47 14.50
C GLN A 265 -2.33 18.90 14.17
N LYS A 266 -3.41 19.66 14.43
CA LYS A 266 -4.76 19.25 14.02
C LYS A 266 -4.89 19.15 12.51
N ALA A 267 -4.22 20.01 11.74
CA ALA A 267 -4.21 19.91 10.28
C ALA A 267 -3.54 18.62 9.80
N ASN A 268 -2.37 18.29 10.36
CA ASN A 268 -1.67 17.03 10.09
C ASN A 268 -2.51 15.81 10.48
N ASP A 269 -3.11 15.80 11.67
CA ASP A 269 -4.00 14.73 12.12
C ASP A 269 -5.18 14.53 11.16
N TYR A 270 -5.80 15.64 10.74
CA TYR A 270 -6.95 15.64 9.85
C TYR A 270 -6.61 14.99 8.50
N ILE A 271 -5.49 15.38 7.90
CA ILE A 271 -5.10 14.86 6.58
C ILE A 271 -4.49 13.46 6.63
N VAL A 272 -3.75 13.11 7.68
CA VAL A 272 -3.26 11.74 7.88
C VAL A 272 -4.42 10.79 8.11
N ASN A 273 -5.47 11.19 8.83
CA ASN A 273 -6.68 10.39 8.98
C ASN A 273 -7.38 10.16 7.64
N TRP A 274 -7.48 11.19 6.80
CA TRP A 274 -7.99 11.03 5.43
C TRP A 274 -7.12 10.08 4.61
N PHE A 275 -5.80 10.26 4.64
CA PHE A 275 -4.85 9.43 3.89
C PHE A 275 -4.92 7.96 4.33
N ALA A 276 -5.10 7.70 5.63
CA ALA A 276 -5.29 6.35 6.15
C ALA A 276 -6.54 5.67 5.56
N GLY A 277 -7.66 6.39 5.48
CA GLY A 277 -8.88 5.89 4.85
C GLY A 277 -8.72 5.69 3.34
N TRP A 278 -8.13 6.66 2.65
CA TRP A 278 -7.83 6.57 1.22
C TRP A 278 -6.94 5.36 0.91
N ALA A 279 -5.89 5.13 1.70
CA ALA A 279 -4.99 3.99 1.54
C ALA A 279 -5.72 2.64 1.57
N CYS A 280 -6.77 2.50 2.39
CA CYS A 280 -7.59 1.29 2.42
C CYS A 280 -8.36 1.04 1.13
N THR A 281 -8.69 2.09 0.36
CA THR A 281 -9.33 1.95 -0.96
C THR A 281 -8.34 1.60 -2.06
N GLN A 282 -7.04 1.79 -1.81
CA GLN A 282 -5.98 1.62 -2.79
C GLN A 282 -5.15 0.35 -2.58
N VAL A 283 -5.59 -0.54 -1.69
CA VAL A 283 -4.86 -1.78 -1.37
C VAL A 283 -4.74 -2.72 -2.57
N THR A 284 -5.60 -2.63 -3.56
CA THR A 284 -5.47 -3.41 -4.81
C THR A 284 -4.42 -2.84 -5.76
N ASN A 285 -3.98 -1.60 -5.54
CA ASN A 285 -3.07 -0.87 -6.43
C ASN A 285 -1.67 -0.77 -5.84
N PHE A 286 -1.55 -0.51 -4.53
CA PHE A 286 -0.27 -0.28 -3.86
C PHE A 286 -0.02 -1.23 -2.70
N ARG A 287 1.26 -1.54 -2.47
CA ARG A 287 1.69 -2.44 -1.39
C ARG A 287 2.00 -1.74 -0.09
N ARG A 288 2.58 -0.54 -0.12
CA ARG A 288 3.01 0.17 1.10
C ARG A 288 2.51 1.62 1.10
N PHE A 289 2.20 2.11 2.28
CA PHE A 289 1.75 3.49 2.48
C PHE A 289 2.63 4.12 3.56
N PHE A 290 3.43 5.10 3.18
CA PHE A 290 4.32 5.82 4.08
C PHE A 290 3.70 7.15 4.49
N VAL A 291 3.90 7.52 5.75
CA VAL A 291 3.66 8.88 6.25
C VAL A 291 5.00 9.39 6.76
N ILE A 292 5.53 10.41 6.09
CA ILE A 292 6.79 11.05 6.45
C ILE A 292 6.50 12.34 7.19
N HIS A 293 6.97 12.40 8.43
CA HIS A 293 6.76 13.53 9.33
C HIS A 293 8.08 14.06 9.89
N THR A 294 8.05 15.24 10.50
CA THR A 294 9.23 15.84 11.15
C THR A 294 9.57 15.08 12.43
N GLU A 295 8.55 14.64 13.17
CA GLU A 295 8.69 13.97 14.46
C GLU A 295 8.15 12.54 14.48
N VAL A 296 8.47 11.81 15.55
CA VAL A 296 8.00 10.43 15.73
C VAL A 296 6.56 10.41 16.21
N GLU A 297 5.63 10.12 15.31
CA GLU A 297 4.20 10.09 15.63
C GLU A 297 3.71 8.69 16.04
N THR A 298 3.72 8.43 17.35
CA THR A 298 3.29 7.14 17.92
C THR A 298 1.79 6.91 17.82
N ASN A 299 1.00 7.98 17.85
CA ASN A 299 -0.46 7.89 17.78
C ASN A 299 -0.93 7.36 16.43
N TRP A 300 -0.38 7.88 15.33
CA TRP A 300 -0.68 7.40 14.00
C TRP A 300 -0.23 5.94 13.80
N LYS A 301 0.96 5.57 14.30
CA LYS A 301 1.45 4.18 14.28
C LYS A 301 0.50 3.22 14.99
N ARG A 302 -0.03 3.63 16.15
CA ARG A 302 -0.95 2.80 16.94
C ARG A 302 -2.32 2.69 16.28
N LYS A 303 -2.80 3.77 15.66
CA LYS A 303 -4.14 3.87 15.09
C LYS A 303 -4.27 3.22 13.71
N TYR A 304 -3.21 3.27 12.90
CA TYR A 304 -3.24 2.86 11.50
C TYR A 304 -2.17 1.81 11.19
N ALA A 305 -2.49 0.54 11.44
CA ALA A 305 -1.51 -0.55 11.33
C ALA A 305 -1.00 -0.80 9.90
N HIS A 306 -1.74 -0.36 8.88
CA HIS A 306 -1.37 -0.45 7.47
C HIS A 306 -0.40 0.66 7.02
N LEU A 307 -0.20 1.70 7.83
CA LEU A 307 0.71 2.81 7.53
C LEU A 307 2.10 2.57 8.12
N GLN A 308 3.12 2.99 7.38
CA GLN A 308 4.51 3.07 7.85
C GLN A 308 4.85 4.53 8.14
N VAL A 309 4.65 4.94 9.39
CA VAL A 309 4.95 6.29 9.85
C VAL A 309 6.42 6.38 10.26
N MET A 310 7.14 7.38 9.77
CA MET A 310 8.54 7.60 10.14
C MET A 310 8.95 9.06 9.96
N THR A 311 10.08 9.41 10.58
CA THR A 311 10.71 10.69 10.34
C THR A 311 11.41 10.71 8.97
N THR A 312 11.73 11.90 8.49
CA THR A 312 12.58 12.08 7.30
C THR A 312 13.89 11.30 7.41
N ASP A 313 14.62 11.45 8.52
CA ASP A 313 15.88 10.74 8.77
C ASP A 313 15.68 9.23 8.87
N GLY A 314 14.62 8.78 9.56
CA GLY A 314 14.28 7.37 9.68
C GLY A 314 13.98 6.69 8.34
N TYR A 315 13.43 7.44 7.37
CA TYR A 315 13.27 6.95 6.01
C TYR A 315 14.63 6.78 5.30
N PHE A 316 15.49 7.80 5.36
CA PHE A 316 16.80 7.76 4.70
C PHE A 316 17.70 6.64 5.26
N ASP A 317 17.75 6.48 6.58
CA ASP A 317 18.56 5.44 7.21
C ASP A 317 18.07 4.02 6.84
N LYS A 318 16.75 3.84 6.72
CA LYS A 318 16.18 2.52 6.45
C LYS A 318 16.21 2.12 4.98
N PHE A 319 16.02 3.08 4.07
CA PHE A 319 15.75 2.80 2.66
C PHE A 319 16.77 3.38 1.68
N VAL A 320 17.54 4.41 2.05
CA VAL A 320 18.42 5.12 1.11
C VAL A 320 19.90 4.87 1.39
N ARG A 321 20.33 4.80 2.66
CA ARG A 321 21.73 4.61 3.06
C ARG A 321 22.22 3.15 3.05
N LYS A 322 21.66 2.29 2.19
CA LYS A 322 22.03 0.88 2.12
C LYS A 322 23.15 0.58 1.15
#